data_AF-A0A2V5LAW6-F1
#
_entry.id   AF-A0A2V5LAW6-F1
#
_cell.length_a   1.000
_cell.length_b   1.000
_cell.length_c   1.000
_cell.angle_alpha   90.00
_cell.angle_beta   90.00
_cell.angle_gamma   90.00
#
_symmetry.space_group_name_H-M   'P 1'
#
loop_
_entity.id
_entity.type
_entity.pdbx_description
1 polymer ?
#
loop_
_entity_poly.entity_id
_entity_poly.type
_entity_poly.pdbx_seq_one_letter_code
_entity_poly.pdbx_strand_id
1 'polypeptide(L)'
;MEPLLPGSFSAIRGAQKSPMTLATHTLIYAYLVSISYPVYSECMKLSSQDHAAFDTTNGVVWLRWRINIGFDDYVRCQTGDGTVTTSGGAFRDVDGSYVFPLTEAPEQPEGTMAFLGEVSFRAYMGVLAVRIAKPTLTLVDGVLELSIIDDAAPAGTRMVLATATPGNLGSVVLDPRLTDRGSELFFSKYKVGSSLAPIHLHVASSDADPAGEDWE
;
A
#
# COMPACT_ATOMS: atom_id res chain seq x y z
N MET A 1 21.32 72.39 -8.84
CA MET A 1 22.63 73.08 -8.93
C MET A 1 23.62 72.02 -9.38
N GLU A 2 23.98 72.05 -10.65
CA GLU A 2 24.80 71.04 -11.34
C GLU A 2 26.20 71.59 -11.57
N PRO A 3 27.24 70.74 -11.61
CA PRO A 3 28.31 71.02 -12.55
C PRO A 3 28.95 69.79 -13.23
N LEU A 4 28.99 69.88 -14.57
CA LEU A 4 30.17 69.65 -15.43
C LEU A 4 30.75 68.23 -15.64
N LEU A 5 30.54 67.72 -16.86
CA LEU A 5 31.58 67.03 -17.65
C LEU A 5 32.59 68.07 -18.19
N PRO A 6 33.80 67.69 -18.68
CA PRO A 6 33.93 67.51 -20.14
C PRO A 6 35.03 66.56 -20.68
N GLY A 7 34.80 66.04 -21.90
CA GLY A 7 35.84 65.82 -22.93
C GLY A 7 36.37 64.39 -23.19
N SER A 8 36.96 64.07 -24.36
CA SER A 8 36.96 64.77 -25.66
C SER A 8 37.60 63.93 -26.80
N PHE A 9 36.82 63.51 -27.84
CA PHE A 9 37.29 63.05 -29.18
C PHE A 9 38.22 61.78 -29.14
N SER A 10 38.78 61.13 -30.19
CA SER A 10 38.71 61.10 -31.68
C SER A 10 39.34 59.75 -32.17
N ALA A 11 39.22 59.20 -33.40
CA ALA A 11 38.23 59.32 -34.49
C ALA A 11 38.55 58.38 -35.69
N ILE A 12 37.50 57.93 -36.41
CA ILE A 12 37.45 57.63 -37.87
C ILE A 12 38.00 56.29 -38.45
N ARG A 13 37.20 55.75 -39.41
CA ARG A 13 37.44 54.71 -40.46
C ARG A 13 37.53 53.22 -40.03
N GLY A 14 36.87 52.28 -40.72
CA GLY A 14 35.85 52.45 -41.79
C GLY A 14 35.51 51.18 -42.60
N ALA A 15 34.48 51.30 -43.45
CA ALA A 15 34.05 50.35 -44.50
C ALA A 15 33.55 48.95 -44.08
N GLN A 16 32.79 48.18 -44.89
CA GLN A 16 31.69 48.54 -45.80
C GLN A 16 30.80 47.30 -46.09
N LYS A 17 29.48 47.48 -46.02
CA LYS A 17 28.35 46.59 -46.44
C LYS A 17 28.68 45.28 -47.19
N SER A 18 28.05 44.17 -46.76
CA SER A 18 27.17 43.33 -47.61
C SER A 18 26.27 42.38 -46.77
N PRO A 19 25.15 41.84 -47.32
CA PRO A 19 24.06 41.23 -46.55
C PRO A 19 23.98 39.69 -46.65
N MET A 20 22.93 39.12 -46.03
CA MET A 20 22.58 37.68 -45.95
C MET A 20 23.51 36.87 -45.00
N THR A 21 23.08 35.77 -44.37
CA THR A 21 21.88 34.93 -44.63
C THR A 21 21.13 34.56 -43.34
N LEU A 22 19.80 34.58 -43.40
CA LEU A 22 18.88 34.14 -42.33
C LEU A 22 18.81 32.59 -42.26
N ALA A 23 19.88 31.91 -41.80
CA ALA A 23 20.00 30.45 -41.93
C ALA A 23 20.46 29.68 -40.66
N THR A 24 20.74 30.34 -39.54
CA THR A 24 21.39 29.68 -38.38
C THR A 24 20.43 29.35 -37.21
N HIS A 25 19.33 30.07 -37.04
CA HIS A 25 18.44 29.89 -35.87
C HIS A 25 17.57 28.61 -35.93
N THR A 26 17.23 28.12 -37.12
CA THR A 26 16.37 26.94 -37.29
C THR A 26 17.03 25.63 -36.83
N LEU A 27 18.36 25.52 -36.97
CA LEU A 27 19.11 24.28 -36.69
C LEU A 27 19.24 23.98 -35.19
N ILE A 28 19.26 25.00 -34.34
CA ILE A 28 19.33 24.81 -32.87
C ILE A 28 18.00 24.27 -32.34
N TYR A 29 16.87 24.77 -32.84
CA TYR A 29 15.54 24.32 -32.40
C TYR A 29 15.27 22.86 -32.76
N ALA A 30 15.67 22.42 -33.97
CA ALA A 30 15.55 21.02 -34.36
C ALA A 30 16.37 20.08 -33.45
N TYR A 31 17.58 20.50 -33.05
CA TYR A 31 18.46 19.66 -32.23
C TYR A 31 17.97 19.49 -30.79
N LEU A 32 17.44 20.55 -30.17
CA LEU A 32 16.85 20.47 -28.83
C LEU A 32 15.56 19.63 -28.80
N VAL A 33 14.71 19.75 -29.82
CA VAL A 33 13.46 18.96 -29.92
C VAL A 33 13.76 17.46 -30.09
N SER A 34 14.77 17.08 -30.89
CA SER A 34 15.15 15.67 -31.06
C SER A 34 15.72 14.99 -29.81
N ILE A 35 16.24 15.75 -28.83
CA ILE A 35 16.79 15.19 -27.59
C ILE A 35 15.69 14.93 -26.54
N SER A 36 14.55 15.64 -26.59
CA SER A 36 13.45 15.43 -25.64
C SER A 36 12.55 14.23 -25.94
N TYR A 37 12.44 13.80 -27.21
CA TYR A 37 11.57 12.68 -27.59
C TYR A 37 11.99 11.27 -27.14
N PRO A 38 13.27 10.85 -27.08
CA PRO A 38 13.62 9.52 -26.55
C PRO A 38 13.23 9.37 -25.07
N VAL A 39 13.43 10.41 -24.25
CA VAL A 39 13.14 10.38 -22.80
C VAL A 39 11.65 10.14 -22.52
N TYR A 40 10.76 10.78 -23.28
CA TYR A 40 9.32 10.52 -23.18
C TYR A 40 8.92 9.13 -23.70
N SER A 41 9.63 8.59 -24.70
CA SER A 41 9.40 7.25 -25.24
C SER A 41 9.78 6.13 -24.27
N GLU A 42 10.84 6.30 -23.49
CA GLU A 42 11.22 5.36 -22.43
C GLU A 42 10.32 5.50 -21.19
N CYS A 43 10.02 6.73 -20.77
CA CYS A 43 9.14 6.97 -19.61
C CYS A 43 7.72 6.40 -19.83
N MET A 44 7.19 6.45 -21.05
CA MET A 44 5.89 5.86 -21.38
C MET A 44 5.91 4.33 -21.52
N LYS A 45 7.08 3.69 -21.70
CA LYS A 45 7.22 2.22 -21.72
C LYS A 45 7.34 1.60 -20.33
N LEU A 46 7.82 2.35 -19.34
CA LEU A 46 7.70 1.97 -17.93
C LEU A 46 6.24 2.02 -17.43
N SER A 47 5.32 2.67 -18.17
CA SER A 47 3.88 2.64 -17.90
C SER A 47 3.15 1.41 -18.45
N SER A 48 3.86 0.50 -19.15
CA SER A 48 3.36 -0.82 -19.55
C SER A 48 4.15 -1.97 -18.91
N GLN A 49 4.78 -1.72 -17.76
CA GLN A 49 4.95 -2.78 -16.79
C GLN A 49 3.55 -3.02 -16.19
N ASP A 50 2.99 -4.20 -16.41
CA ASP A 50 1.58 -4.47 -16.15
C ASP A 50 1.16 -4.04 -14.74
N HIS A 51 -0.06 -3.54 -14.62
CA HIS A 51 -0.78 -3.68 -13.37
C HIS A 51 -0.94 -5.18 -13.15
N ALA A 52 0.00 -5.77 -12.40
CA ALA A 52 -0.12 -7.11 -11.88
C ALA A 52 -1.30 -7.11 -10.91
N ALA A 53 -2.49 -7.32 -11.47
CA ALA A 53 -3.67 -7.75 -10.75
C ALA A 53 -3.26 -8.91 -9.85
N PHE A 54 -3.83 -8.96 -8.65
CA PHE A 54 -3.30 -9.74 -7.53
C PHE A 54 -3.53 -11.25 -7.73
N ASP A 55 -2.76 -11.84 -8.64
CA ASP A 55 -2.78 -13.26 -9.06
C ASP A 55 -2.46 -14.20 -7.88
N THR A 56 -1.84 -13.67 -6.82
CA THR A 56 -1.72 -14.31 -5.50
C THR A 56 -3.07 -14.68 -4.85
N THR A 57 -4.21 -14.34 -5.45
CA THR A 57 -5.51 -14.92 -5.06
C THR A 57 -5.58 -16.41 -5.38
N ASN A 58 -4.83 -16.90 -6.39
CA ASN A 58 -4.74 -18.31 -6.72
C ASN A 58 -4.15 -19.12 -5.55
N GLY A 59 -5.05 -19.80 -4.82
CA GLY A 59 -4.73 -20.71 -3.73
C GLY A 59 -4.69 -20.10 -2.32
N VAL A 60 -4.81 -18.78 -2.12
CA VAL A 60 -4.90 -18.24 -0.74
C VAL A 60 -6.14 -18.79 -0.03
N VAL A 61 -5.96 -19.26 1.21
CA VAL A 61 -7.02 -19.92 2.00
C VAL A 61 -7.16 -19.37 3.43
N TRP A 62 -6.11 -18.78 4.00
CA TRP A 62 -6.17 -18.17 5.35
C TRP A 62 -5.30 -16.93 5.46
N LEU A 63 -5.74 -15.94 6.22
CA LEU A 63 -4.92 -14.83 6.73
C LEU A 63 -4.53 -15.13 8.17
N ARG A 64 -3.23 -15.10 8.47
CA ARG A 64 -2.63 -15.37 9.79
C ARG A 64 -1.96 -14.11 10.32
N TRP A 65 -2.38 -13.63 11.49
CA TRP A 65 -1.98 -12.33 12.01
C TRP A 65 -2.09 -12.23 13.54
N ARG A 66 -1.06 -11.74 14.23
CA ARG A 66 -1.10 -11.48 15.69
C ARG A 66 -1.58 -10.07 16.06
N ILE A 67 -2.09 -9.30 15.09
CA ILE A 67 -2.64 -7.94 15.25
C ILE A 67 -1.60 -6.94 15.75
N ASN A 68 -1.31 -6.91 17.05
CA ASN A 68 -0.16 -6.22 17.63
C ASN A 68 0.28 -7.01 18.87
N ILE A 69 1.51 -7.52 18.86
CA ILE A 69 2.03 -8.40 19.92
C ILE A 69 1.96 -7.71 21.29
N GLY A 70 2.40 -6.45 21.36
CA GLY A 70 2.38 -5.67 22.60
C GLY A 70 0.97 -5.36 23.11
N PHE A 71 -0.04 -5.31 22.22
CA PHE A 71 -1.45 -5.13 22.60
C PHE A 71 -2.08 -6.44 23.07
N ASP A 72 -1.85 -7.55 22.36
CA ASP A 72 -2.33 -8.89 22.74
C ASP A 72 -1.79 -9.28 24.13
N ASP A 73 -0.48 -9.12 24.32
CA ASP A 73 0.21 -9.43 25.58
C ASP A 73 -0.17 -8.44 26.71
N TYR A 74 -0.45 -7.16 26.39
CA TYR A 74 -0.96 -6.19 27.36
C TYR A 74 -2.36 -6.56 27.87
N VAL A 75 -3.31 -6.78 26.95
CA VAL A 75 -4.68 -7.15 27.33
C VAL A 75 -4.65 -8.46 28.13
N ARG A 76 -3.97 -9.50 27.63
CA ARG A 76 -3.95 -10.84 28.25
C ARG A 76 -3.24 -10.90 29.60
N CYS A 77 -2.16 -10.14 29.80
CA CYS A 77 -1.25 -10.36 30.94
C CYS A 77 -1.12 -9.18 31.92
N GLN A 78 -1.56 -7.96 31.55
CA GLN A 78 -1.26 -6.75 32.33
C GLN A 78 -2.49 -5.99 32.86
N THR A 79 -3.69 -6.26 32.32
CA THR A 79 -4.92 -5.57 32.74
C THR A 79 -5.60 -6.22 33.95
N GLY A 80 -5.36 -7.52 34.18
CA GLY A 80 -5.92 -8.30 35.29
C GLY A 80 -7.33 -8.83 35.06
N ASP A 81 -8.15 -8.12 34.27
CA ASP A 81 -9.50 -8.53 33.86
C ASP A 81 -9.64 -8.81 32.34
N GLY A 82 -8.51 -8.72 31.62
CA GLY A 82 -8.49 -8.75 30.17
C GLY A 82 -8.92 -10.07 29.57
N THR A 83 -9.78 -9.98 28.56
CA THR A 83 -10.31 -11.10 27.78
C THR A 83 -10.07 -10.85 26.30
N VAL A 84 -9.71 -11.91 25.58
CA VAL A 84 -9.57 -11.87 24.12
C VAL A 84 -10.20 -13.13 23.55
N THR A 85 -11.33 -12.95 22.86
CA THR A 85 -12.14 -14.02 22.28
C THR A 85 -12.05 -14.00 20.76
N THR A 86 -12.30 -15.15 20.13
CA THR A 86 -12.47 -15.24 18.67
C THR A 86 -13.86 -15.78 18.33
N SER A 87 -14.39 -15.41 17.17
CA SER A 87 -15.69 -15.92 16.69
C SER A 87 -15.77 -15.92 15.16
N GLY A 88 -16.92 -16.34 14.61
CA GLY A 88 -17.22 -16.23 13.17
C GLY A 88 -16.31 -17.04 12.23
N GLY A 89 -15.61 -18.06 12.75
CA GLY A 89 -14.64 -18.86 12.01
C GLY A 89 -13.17 -18.51 12.31
N ALA A 90 -12.88 -17.39 12.99
CA ALA A 90 -11.53 -17.10 13.44
C ALA A 90 -11.15 -17.94 14.67
N PHE A 91 -9.90 -18.38 14.72
CA PHE A 91 -9.31 -19.07 15.87
C PHE A 91 -7.91 -18.53 16.18
N ARG A 92 -7.36 -18.87 17.36
CA ARG A 92 -5.97 -18.57 17.72
C ARG A 92 -5.13 -19.84 17.64
N ASP A 93 -3.98 -19.77 17.01
CA ASP A 93 -3.07 -20.90 16.84
C ASP A 93 -2.09 -21.07 18.02
N VAL A 94 -1.21 -22.07 17.89
CA VAL A 94 -0.23 -22.46 18.92
C VAL A 94 0.84 -21.39 19.21
N ASP A 95 1.23 -20.59 18.21
CA ASP A 95 2.18 -19.47 18.38
C ASP A 95 1.49 -18.20 18.88
N GLY A 96 0.15 -18.23 18.94
CA GLY A 96 -0.69 -17.15 19.39
C GLY A 96 -1.10 -16.15 18.31
N SER A 97 -0.95 -16.49 17.03
CA SER A 97 -1.51 -15.70 15.92
C SER A 97 -2.99 -16.02 15.75
N TYR A 98 -3.76 -15.06 15.23
CA TYR A 98 -5.15 -15.26 14.84
C TYR A 98 -5.23 -15.67 13.38
N VAL A 99 -6.00 -16.73 13.10
CA VAL A 99 -6.22 -17.25 11.76
C VAL A 99 -7.64 -16.93 11.34
N PHE A 100 -7.77 -16.28 10.18
CA PHE A 100 -9.02 -15.83 9.57
C PHE A 100 -9.19 -16.58 8.23
N PRO A 101 -10.25 -17.39 8.03
CA PRO A 101 -10.49 -18.09 6.77
C PRO A 101 -10.75 -17.12 5.61
N LEU A 102 -10.27 -17.40 4.39
CA LEU A 102 -10.74 -16.66 3.20
C LEU A 102 -12.25 -16.88 3.03
N THR A 103 -12.99 -15.88 2.53
CA THR A 103 -14.40 -16.04 2.15
C THR A 103 -14.56 -16.02 0.63
N GLU A 104 -15.21 -17.06 0.10
CA GLU A 104 -15.71 -17.11 -1.28
C GLU A 104 -17.00 -16.29 -1.39
N ALA A 105 -16.93 -14.97 -1.14
CA ALA A 105 -18.03 -14.07 -1.42
C ALA A 105 -18.07 -13.76 -2.93
N PRO A 106 -19.17 -14.04 -3.65
CA PRO A 106 -19.22 -14.04 -5.12
C PRO A 106 -19.22 -12.65 -5.77
N GLU A 107 -19.27 -11.58 -4.99
CA GLU A 107 -19.35 -10.18 -5.46
C GLU A 107 -18.18 -9.33 -4.89
N GLN A 108 -16.97 -9.92 -4.81
CA GLN A 108 -15.77 -9.16 -4.44
C GLN A 108 -15.21 -8.41 -5.66
N PRO A 109 -14.80 -7.12 -5.50
CA PRO A 109 -14.05 -6.41 -6.53
C PRO A 109 -12.72 -7.10 -6.85
N GLU A 110 -12.22 -6.89 -8.06
CA GLU A 110 -10.88 -7.35 -8.45
C GLU A 110 -9.81 -6.81 -7.48
N GLY A 111 -8.78 -7.62 -7.19
CA GLY A 111 -7.75 -7.26 -6.20
C GLY A 111 -8.22 -7.23 -4.74
N THR A 112 -9.40 -7.79 -4.42
CA THR A 112 -9.91 -7.91 -3.04
C THR A 112 -9.87 -9.35 -2.53
N MET A 113 -9.39 -9.52 -1.30
CA MET A 113 -9.49 -10.76 -0.50
C MET A 113 -10.17 -10.44 0.84
N ALA A 114 -11.42 -10.85 1.01
CA ALA A 114 -12.13 -10.77 2.28
C ALA A 114 -11.99 -12.08 3.07
N PHE A 115 -11.90 -11.95 4.39
CA PHE A 115 -11.73 -13.06 5.31
C PHE A 115 -12.88 -13.09 6.33
N LEU A 116 -13.24 -14.28 6.79
CA LEU A 116 -14.23 -14.53 7.83
C LEU A 116 -13.63 -14.28 9.23
N GLY A 117 -14.52 -14.24 10.22
CA GLY A 117 -14.17 -14.26 11.63
C GLY A 117 -13.92 -12.92 12.30
N GLU A 118 -13.68 -12.99 13.59
CA GLU A 118 -13.52 -11.86 14.50
C GLU A 118 -12.53 -12.19 15.62
N VAL A 119 -11.77 -11.18 16.05
CA VAL A 119 -11.08 -11.15 17.34
C VAL A 119 -11.59 -9.95 18.16
N SER A 120 -12.09 -10.21 19.36
CA SER A 120 -12.65 -9.20 20.29
C SER A 120 -11.75 -9.10 21.53
N PHE A 121 -11.13 -7.93 21.75
CA PHE A 121 -10.31 -7.61 22.93
C PHE A 121 -11.12 -6.74 23.89
N ARG A 122 -11.16 -7.11 25.18
CA ARG A 122 -11.84 -6.34 26.23
C ARG A 122 -11.03 -6.31 27.51
N ALA A 123 -10.98 -5.15 28.18
CA ALA A 123 -10.39 -4.99 29.51
C ALA A 123 -11.00 -3.79 30.24
N TYR A 124 -10.66 -3.61 31.51
CA TYR A 124 -11.17 -2.57 32.41
C TYR A 124 -12.71 -2.49 32.39
N MET A 125 -13.35 -3.61 32.72
CA MET A 125 -14.81 -3.81 32.69
C MET A 125 -15.47 -3.51 31.33
N GLY A 126 -14.68 -3.58 30.25
CA GLY A 126 -15.11 -3.30 28.88
C GLY A 126 -14.95 -1.84 28.43
N VAL A 127 -14.33 -0.98 29.23
CA VAL A 127 -13.95 0.39 28.82
C VAL A 127 -12.88 0.36 27.72
N LEU A 128 -11.92 -0.58 27.82
CA LEU A 128 -11.13 -0.99 26.66
C LEU A 128 -11.96 -2.03 25.91
N ALA A 129 -12.34 -1.70 24.68
CA ALA A 129 -12.97 -2.62 23.73
C ALA A 129 -12.42 -2.35 22.32
N VAL A 130 -11.78 -3.35 21.71
CA VAL A 130 -11.28 -3.30 20.33
C VAL A 130 -11.74 -4.56 19.61
N ARG A 131 -12.35 -4.41 18.44
CA ARG A 131 -12.87 -5.52 17.64
C ARG A 131 -12.24 -5.50 16.25
N ILE A 132 -11.62 -6.62 15.86
CA ILE A 132 -11.03 -6.83 14.53
C ILE A 132 -11.92 -7.87 13.84
N ALA A 133 -12.83 -7.42 12.97
CA ALA A 133 -13.87 -8.26 12.40
C ALA A 133 -13.91 -8.22 10.86
N LYS A 134 -14.09 -9.40 10.26
CA LYS A 134 -14.12 -9.67 8.82
C LYS A 134 -13.03 -8.89 8.05
N PRO A 135 -11.74 -9.09 8.37
CA PRO A 135 -10.67 -8.34 7.74
C PRO A 135 -10.70 -8.55 6.22
N THR A 136 -10.44 -7.48 5.47
CA THR A 136 -10.44 -7.50 4.00
C THR A 136 -9.25 -6.72 3.50
N LEU A 137 -8.46 -7.34 2.64
CA LEU A 137 -7.34 -6.73 1.92
C LEU A 137 -7.83 -6.32 0.54
N THR A 138 -7.60 -5.07 0.13
CA THR A 138 -7.93 -4.57 -1.22
C THR A 138 -6.74 -3.80 -1.78
N LEU A 139 -6.36 -4.08 -3.02
CA LEU A 139 -5.31 -3.34 -3.73
C LEU A 139 -5.90 -2.08 -4.37
N VAL A 140 -5.44 -0.90 -3.95
CA VAL A 140 -5.87 0.42 -4.46
C VAL A 140 -4.62 1.21 -4.85
N ASP A 141 -4.50 1.62 -6.12
CA ASP A 141 -3.39 2.41 -6.66
C ASP A 141 -1.97 1.89 -6.30
N GLY A 142 -1.83 0.56 -6.21
CA GLY A 142 -0.58 -0.13 -5.83
C GLY A 142 -0.30 -0.21 -4.33
N VAL A 143 -1.19 0.31 -3.48
CA VAL A 143 -1.17 0.18 -2.02
C VAL A 143 -2.18 -0.88 -1.58
N LEU A 144 -1.81 -1.75 -0.64
CA LEU A 144 -2.72 -2.73 -0.07
C LEU A 144 -3.39 -2.17 1.18
N GLU A 145 -4.70 -1.93 1.12
CA GLU A 145 -5.52 -1.48 2.23
C GLU A 145 -6.06 -2.66 3.03
N LEU A 146 -5.82 -2.67 4.35
CA LEU A 146 -6.48 -3.57 5.30
C LEU A 146 -7.66 -2.86 5.92
N SER A 147 -8.88 -3.31 5.60
CA SER A 147 -10.12 -2.80 6.19
C SER A 147 -10.77 -3.80 7.14
N ILE A 148 -11.48 -3.30 8.14
CA ILE A 148 -12.36 -4.06 9.05
C ILE A 148 -13.75 -3.43 9.11
N ILE A 149 -14.73 -4.11 9.72
CA ILE A 149 -16.02 -3.49 10.07
C ILE A 149 -15.80 -2.36 11.09
N ASP A 150 -16.41 -1.19 10.86
CA ASP A 150 -16.36 -0.04 11.77
C ASP A 150 -17.60 -0.01 12.67
N ASP A 151 -17.42 -0.26 13.97
CA ASP A 151 -18.51 -0.25 14.98
C ASP A 151 -18.94 1.16 15.40
N ALA A 152 -18.16 2.21 15.08
CA ALA A 152 -18.52 3.60 15.35
C ALA A 152 -19.34 4.23 14.20
N ALA A 153 -19.56 3.49 13.11
CA ALA A 153 -20.25 3.91 11.91
C ALA A 153 -21.53 3.08 11.66
N PRO A 154 -22.38 3.44 10.67
CA PRO A 154 -23.58 2.65 10.35
C PRO A 154 -23.26 1.20 10.00
N ALA A 155 -24.14 0.27 10.39
CA ALA A 155 -23.90 -1.16 10.27
C ALA A 155 -23.51 -1.58 8.83
N GLY A 156 -22.37 -2.28 8.71
CA GLY A 156 -21.80 -2.70 7.42
C GLY A 156 -20.74 -1.75 6.86
N THR A 157 -20.58 -0.54 7.42
CA THR A 157 -19.48 0.37 7.08
C THR A 157 -18.13 -0.29 7.41
N ARG A 158 -17.12 0.00 6.60
CA ARG A 158 -15.74 -0.47 6.79
C ARG A 158 -14.81 0.71 7.05
N MET A 159 -13.84 0.52 7.94
CA MET A 159 -12.72 1.45 8.13
C MET A 159 -11.42 0.83 7.61
N VAL A 160 -10.59 1.62 6.93
CA VAL A 160 -9.21 1.23 6.61
C VAL A 160 -8.40 1.35 7.89
N LEU A 161 -8.02 0.20 8.45
CA LEU A 161 -7.26 0.07 9.70
C LEU A 161 -5.75 0.32 9.47
N ALA A 162 -5.23 -0.20 8.35
CA ALA A 162 -3.83 -0.14 8.04
C ALA A 162 -3.58 -0.17 6.53
N THR A 163 -2.41 0.29 6.10
CA THR A 163 -1.91 0.10 4.73
C THR A 163 -0.59 -0.66 4.74
N ALA A 164 -0.33 -1.40 3.67
CA ALA A 164 0.94 -2.06 3.40
C ALA A 164 1.34 -1.83 1.94
N THR A 165 2.65 -1.79 1.67
CA THR A 165 3.14 -2.01 0.30
C THR A 165 3.06 -3.51 0.00
N PRO A 166 2.57 -3.95 -1.17
CA PRO A 166 2.64 -5.35 -1.56
C PRO A 166 4.07 -5.90 -1.49
N GLY A 167 4.22 -7.10 -0.93
CA GLY A 167 5.49 -7.83 -0.97
C GLY A 167 5.88 -8.22 -2.40
N ASN A 168 7.17 -8.45 -2.62
CA ASN A 168 7.64 -8.98 -3.91
C ASN A 168 7.07 -10.40 -4.13
N LEU A 169 6.71 -10.74 -5.38
CA LEU A 169 5.73 -11.77 -5.80
C LEU A 169 5.92 -13.24 -5.31
N GLY A 170 6.92 -13.54 -4.49
CA GLY A 170 7.09 -14.84 -3.82
C GLY A 170 7.05 -14.82 -2.29
N SER A 171 6.89 -13.64 -1.65
CA SER A 171 6.82 -13.52 -0.19
C SER A 171 5.40 -13.17 0.26
N VAL A 172 4.70 -14.15 0.84
CA VAL A 172 3.30 -14.02 1.27
C VAL A 172 3.18 -13.34 2.65
N VAL A 173 4.00 -12.31 2.88
CA VAL A 173 4.12 -11.57 4.14
C VAL A 173 3.95 -10.08 3.89
N LEU A 174 3.17 -9.42 4.73
CA LEU A 174 2.82 -8.01 4.65
C LEU A 174 3.14 -7.32 5.98
N ASP A 175 3.67 -6.09 5.94
CA ASP A 175 3.99 -5.26 7.11
C ASP A 175 2.98 -4.09 7.25
N PRO A 176 1.75 -4.32 7.75
CA PRO A 176 0.73 -3.29 7.88
C PRO A 176 1.14 -2.15 8.84
N ARG A 177 0.83 -0.91 8.43
CA ARG A 177 1.05 0.32 9.19
C ARG A 177 -0.26 1.04 9.46
N LEU A 178 -0.48 1.50 10.68
CA LEU A 178 -1.75 2.14 11.07
C LEU A 178 -2.07 3.39 10.25
N THR A 179 -3.32 3.50 9.81
CA THR A 179 -3.91 4.76 9.33
C THR A 179 -4.26 5.68 10.52
N ASP A 180 -4.83 6.85 10.24
CA ASP A 180 -5.34 7.75 11.29
C ASP A 180 -6.54 7.13 12.02
N ARG A 181 -7.55 6.62 11.30
CA ARG A 181 -8.66 5.82 11.86
C ARG A 181 -8.16 4.58 12.61
N GLY A 182 -7.09 3.96 12.14
CA GLY A 182 -6.45 2.84 12.82
C GLY A 182 -5.80 3.25 14.15
N SER A 183 -5.12 4.40 14.19
CA SER A 183 -4.59 5.00 15.42
C SER A 183 -5.71 5.26 16.44
N GLU A 184 -6.83 5.84 15.99
CA GLU A 184 -8.02 6.10 16.83
C GLU A 184 -8.62 4.82 17.44
N LEU A 185 -8.69 3.71 16.69
CA LEU A 185 -9.18 2.42 17.19
C LEU A 185 -8.37 1.90 18.39
N PHE A 186 -7.07 2.19 18.44
CA PHE A 186 -6.21 1.90 19.59
C PHE A 186 -6.09 3.10 20.56
N PHE A 187 -7.12 3.94 20.65
CA PHE A 187 -7.21 5.11 21.54
C PHE A 187 -6.03 6.09 21.37
N SER A 188 -5.52 6.21 20.14
CA SER A 188 -4.31 6.97 19.77
C SER A 188 -3.03 6.57 20.53
N LYS A 189 -2.99 5.36 21.10
CA LYS A 189 -1.83 4.81 21.81
C LYS A 189 -0.66 4.49 20.87
N TYR A 190 -0.97 4.04 19.67
CA TYR A 190 -0.02 3.81 18.58
C TYR A 190 -0.32 4.81 17.47
N LYS A 191 0.68 5.62 17.08
CA LYS A 191 0.50 6.70 16.10
C LYS A 191 0.31 6.17 14.67
N VAL A 192 -0.23 7.00 13.79
CA VAL A 192 -0.19 6.80 12.32
C VAL A 192 1.20 6.36 11.86
N GLY A 193 1.26 5.38 10.95
CA GLY A 193 2.50 4.81 10.43
C GLY A 193 3.18 3.77 11.33
N SER A 194 2.74 3.60 12.59
CA SER A 194 3.26 2.56 13.48
C SER A 194 3.02 1.18 12.87
N SER A 195 4.05 0.32 12.90
CA SER A 195 3.92 -1.08 12.50
C SER A 195 2.94 -1.81 13.42
N LEU A 196 2.06 -2.59 12.80
CA LEU A 196 1.33 -3.69 13.43
C LEU A 196 2.20 -4.96 13.38
N ALA A 197 1.67 -6.09 13.86
CA ALA A 197 2.32 -7.39 13.61
C ALA A 197 2.29 -7.72 12.10
N PRO A 198 3.29 -8.44 11.55
CA PRO A 198 3.24 -8.91 10.17
C PRO A 198 2.03 -9.83 9.93
N ILE A 199 1.40 -9.69 8.77
CA ILE A 199 0.39 -10.60 8.26
C ILE A 199 1.08 -11.63 7.37
N HIS A 200 0.75 -12.91 7.56
CA HIS A 200 1.09 -13.98 6.63
C HIS A 200 -0.20 -14.44 5.96
N LEU A 201 -0.26 -14.49 4.62
CA LEU A 201 -1.33 -15.23 3.94
C LEU A 201 -0.82 -16.65 3.67
N HIS A 202 -1.70 -17.62 3.76
CA HIS A 202 -1.38 -19.02 3.52
C HIS A 202 -2.02 -19.48 2.22
N VAL A 203 -1.18 -19.95 1.29
CA VAL A 203 -1.57 -20.58 0.03
C VAL A 203 -1.73 -22.09 0.26
N ALA A 204 -2.77 -22.68 -0.31
CA ALA A 204 -2.97 -24.12 -0.33
C ALA A 204 -1.94 -24.78 -1.25
N SER A 205 -1.30 -25.85 -0.80
CA SER A 205 -0.36 -26.62 -1.63
C SER A 205 -1.10 -27.21 -2.83
N SER A 206 -0.66 -26.85 -4.04
CA SER A 206 -1.20 -27.38 -5.31
C SER A 206 -0.67 -28.80 -5.62
N ASP A 207 -0.75 -29.70 -4.63
CA ASP A 207 -0.28 -31.09 -4.71
C ASP A 207 -1.45 -32.06 -4.49
N ALA A 208 -2.20 -32.31 -5.57
CA ALA A 208 -3.10 -33.45 -5.71
C ALA A 208 -2.73 -34.17 -7.02
N ASP A 209 -1.78 -35.10 -6.91
CA ASP A 209 -1.11 -35.78 -8.03
C ASP A 209 -2.08 -36.62 -8.88
N PRO A 210 -2.24 -36.35 -10.19
CA PRO A 210 -3.08 -37.12 -11.10
C PRO A 210 -2.32 -38.31 -11.71
N ALA A 211 -1.76 -39.18 -10.87
CA ALA A 211 -1.04 -40.38 -11.30
C ALA A 211 -1.43 -41.63 -10.48
N GLY A 212 -2.18 -42.54 -11.12
CA GLY A 212 -2.70 -43.75 -10.47
C GLY A 212 -3.58 -44.60 -11.38
N GLU A 213 -3.23 -44.67 -12.67
CA GLU A 213 -3.92 -45.49 -13.67
C GLU A 213 -3.82 -46.99 -13.35
N ASP A 214 -4.79 -47.76 -13.86
CA ASP A 214 -4.92 -49.20 -13.64
C ASP A 214 -3.67 -49.99 -14.11
N TRP A 215 -3.32 -51.03 -13.35
CA TRP A 215 -2.47 -52.12 -13.80
C TRP A 215 -3.26 -53.44 -13.69
N GLU A 216 -3.31 -54.18 -14.79
CA GLU A 216 -4.00 -55.49 -14.94
C GLU A 216 -3.33 -56.63 -14.14
#